data_AF-A0A814F1F2-F1
#
_entry.id   AF-A0A814F1F2-F1
#
_cell.length_a   1.000
_cell.length_b   1.000
_cell.length_c   1.000
_cell.angle_alpha   90.00
_cell.angle_beta   90.00
_cell.angle_gamma   90.00
#
_symmetry.space_group_name_H-M   'P 1'
#
loop_
_entity.id
_entity.type
_entity.pdbx_description
1 polymer ?
#
loop_
_entity_poly.entity_id
_entity_poly.type
_entity_poly.pdbx_seq_one_letter_code
_entity_poly.pdbx_strand_id
1 'polypeptide(L)'
;KSPAISFMNANKGKPLLVADEYTFKLNKATTTTKYWICTINGCAAKVHTDLTNLLMKTAGNHSHLPEKEKIEVREAREKMTH
;
A
#
# COMPACT_ATOMS: atom_id res chain seq x y z
N LYS A 1 -18.27 4.15 -0.33
CA LYS A 1 -17.28 3.78 -1.36
C LYS A 1 -16.19 3.00 -0.67
N SER A 2 -15.90 1.77 -1.12
CA SER A 2 -14.69 1.06 -0.68
C SER A 2 -13.46 1.76 -1.26
N PRO A 3 -12.35 1.88 -0.51
CA PRO A 3 -11.11 2.43 -1.04
C PRO A 3 -10.69 1.73 -2.32
N ALA A 4 -10.34 2.51 -3.35
CA ALA A 4 -9.61 1.95 -4.49
C ALA A 4 -8.19 1.62 -4.03
N ILE A 5 -7.71 0.43 -4.35
CA ILE A 5 -6.34 0.01 -4.08
C ILE A 5 -5.58 -0.22 -5.37
N SER A 6 -4.27 0.01 -5.34
CA SER A 6 -3.37 -0.26 -6.46
C SER A 6 -2.04 -0.79 -5.93
N PHE A 7 -1.29 -1.46 -6.80
CA PHE A 7 0.00 -2.06 -6.44
C PHE A 7 1.09 -1.41 -7.26
N MET A 8 2.20 -1.16 -6.60
CA MET A 8 3.37 -0.50 -7.16
C MET A 8 4.63 -1.23 -6.67
N ASN A 9 5.72 -1.17 -7.42
CA ASN A 9 6.97 -1.78 -7.02
C ASN A 9 7.87 -0.77 -6.29
N ALA A 10 8.50 -1.22 -5.20
CA ALA A 10 9.60 -0.48 -4.60
C ALA A 10 10.89 -0.65 -5.42
N ASN A 11 11.85 0.28 -5.23
CA ASN A 11 13.19 0.25 -5.87
C ASN A 11 13.95 -1.10 -5.72
N LYS A 12 13.54 -1.99 -4.82
CA LYS A 12 14.14 -3.31 -4.57
C LYS A 12 13.19 -4.48 -4.91
N GLY A 13 12.21 -4.26 -5.78
CA GLY A 13 11.24 -5.27 -6.23
C GLY A 13 10.20 -5.69 -5.17
N LYS A 14 10.17 -5.03 -4.00
CA LYS A 14 9.17 -5.33 -2.97
C LYS A 14 7.82 -4.69 -3.34
N PRO A 15 6.69 -5.41 -3.24
CA PRO A 15 5.39 -4.84 -3.53
C PRO A 15 5.01 -3.80 -2.47
N LEU A 16 4.40 -2.73 -2.93
CA LEU A 16 3.74 -1.71 -2.13
C LEU A 16 2.28 -1.64 -2.55
N LEU A 17 1.42 -1.48 -1.56
CA LEU A 17 0.00 -1.26 -1.73
C LEU A 17 -0.27 0.24 -1.58
N VAL A 18 -0.98 0.84 -2.51
CA VAL A 18 -1.51 2.19 -2.43
C VAL A 18 -2.98 2.10 -2.07
N ALA A 19 -3.40 2.81 -1.01
CA ALA A 19 -4.79 2.95 -0.63
C ALA A 19 -5.02 4.36 -0.05
N ASP A 20 -6.04 5.07 -0.53
CA ASP A 20 -6.40 6.43 -0.08
C ASP A 20 -5.20 7.40 -0.03
N GLU A 21 -4.35 7.44 -1.07
CA GLU A 21 -3.17 8.32 -1.14
C GLU A 21 -2.05 8.02 -0.10
N TYR A 22 -2.11 6.83 0.53
CA TYR A 22 -1.09 6.30 1.43
C TYR A 22 -0.45 5.03 0.87
N THR A 23 0.82 4.80 1.21
CA THR A 23 1.53 3.57 0.85
C THR A 23 1.67 2.63 2.05
N PHE A 24 1.52 1.33 1.76
CA PHE A 24 1.65 0.25 2.72
C PHE A 24 2.65 -0.79 2.21
N LYS A 25 3.48 -1.30 3.11
CA LYS A 25 4.40 -2.41 2.85
C LYS A 25 3.81 -3.71 3.37
N LEU A 26 4.09 -4.81 2.67
CA LEU A 26 3.69 -6.13 3.13
C LEU A 26 4.40 -6.43 4.46
N ASN A 27 3.62 -6.67 5.51
CA ASN A 27 4.13 -7.06 6.82
C ASN A 27 4.24 -8.58 6.93
N LYS A 28 3.17 -9.28 6.56
CA LYS A 28 3.11 -10.74 6.52
C LYS A 28 2.00 -11.22 5.59
N ALA A 29 2.14 -12.44 5.09
CA ALA A 29 1.07 -13.14 4.38
C ALA A 29 0.73 -14.43 5.13
N THR A 30 -0.56 -14.73 5.26
CA THR A 30 -1.08 -16.01 5.71
C THR A 30 -1.62 -16.80 4.51
N THR A 31 -2.19 -17.97 4.76
CA THR A 31 -2.84 -18.80 3.73
C THR A 31 -4.06 -18.16 3.09
N THR A 32 -4.59 -17.06 3.63
CA THR A 32 -5.79 -16.40 3.13
C THR A 32 -5.64 -14.89 2.99
N THR A 33 -4.77 -14.27 3.80
CA THR A 33 -4.75 -12.81 3.98
C THR A 33 -3.34 -12.26 3.91
N LYS A 34 -3.15 -11.18 3.15
CA LYS A 34 -1.95 -10.35 3.18
C LYS A 34 -2.20 -9.15 4.10
N TYR A 35 -1.31 -8.98 5.07
CA TYR A 35 -1.34 -7.90 6.05
C TYR A 35 -0.34 -6.84 5.64
N TRP A 36 -0.84 -5.63 5.42
CA TRP A 36 -0.09 -4.47 4.99
C TRP A 36 -0.07 -3.44 6.12
N ILE A 37 1.09 -2.86 6.37
CA ILE A 37 1.25 -1.77 7.34
C ILE A 37 1.76 -0.53 6.64
N CYS A 38 1.41 0.64 7.15
CA CYS A 38 1.88 1.89 6.58
C CYS A 38 3.42 1.91 6.48
N THR A 39 3.94 2.53 5.43
CA THR A 39 5.39 2.70 5.21
C THR A 39 6.03 3.61 6.25
N ILE A 40 5.27 4.58 6.79
CA ILE A 40 5.74 5.52 7.82
C ILE A 40 5.84 4.83 9.17
N ASN A 41 7.04 4.88 9.77
CA ASN A 41 7.29 4.32 11.10
C ASN A 41 6.45 5.03 12.16
N GLY A 42 5.82 4.25 13.05
CA GLY A 42 4.95 4.77 14.10
C GLY A 42 3.50 5.03 13.65
N CYS A 43 3.19 4.89 12.36
CA CYS A 43 1.81 4.94 11.90
C CYS A 43 1.05 3.63 12.24
N ALA A 44 -0.15 3.76 12.79
CA ALA A 44 -0.98 2.63 13.19
C ALA A 44 -1.87 2.06 12.07
N ALA A 45 -1.91 2.73 10.92
CA ALA A 45 -2.74 2.35 9.78
C ALA A 45 -2.30 1.03 9.13
N LYS A 46 -3.28 0.19 8.83
CA LYS A 46 -3.13 -1.17 8.32
C LYS A 46 -4.19 -1.44 7.26
N VAL A 47 -3.82 -2.23 6.27
CA VAL A 47 -4.73 -2.73 5.24
C VAL A 47 -4.56 -4.23 5.11
N HIS A 48 -5.67 -4.94 4.94
CA HIS A 48 -5.68 -6.37 4.69
C HIS A 48 -6.27 -6.60 3.30
N THR A 49 -5.58 -7.41 2.51
CA THR A 49 -6.09 -7.92 1.23
C THR A 49 -6.16 -9.43 1.29
N ASP A 50 -6.94 -10.04 0.42
CA ASP A 50 -6.87 -11.47 0.20
C ASP A 50 -5.61 -11.84 -0.60
N LEU A 51 -5.49 -13.11 -0.99
CA LEU A 51 -4.40 -13.57 -1.85
C LEU A 51 -4.49 -13.04 -3.28
N THR A 52 -5.71 -12.75 -3.75
CA THR A 52 -6.01 -12.21 -5.09
C THR A 52 -5.86 -10.69 -5.17
N ASN A 53 -5.36 -10.06 -4.11
CA ASN A 53 -5.12 -8.63 -4.01
C ASN A 53 -6.40 -7.77 -3.93
N LEU A 54 -7.52 -8.35 -3.51
CA LEU A 54 -8.76 -7.62 -3.23
C LEU A 54 -8.75 -7.07 -1.82
N LEU A 55 -9.22 -5.82 -1.67
CA LEU A 55 -9.32 -5.16 -0.38
C LEU A 55 -10.34 -5.89 0.52
N MET A 56 -9.88 -6.37 1.68
CA MET A 56 -10.75 -6.99 2.68
C MET A 56 -11.09 -6.02 3.81
N LYS A 57 -10.10 -5.31 4.35
CA LYS A 57 -10.28 -4.45 5.53
C LYS A 57 -9.22 -3.36 5.60
N THR A 58 -9.60 -2.18 6.06
CA THR A 58 -8.70 -1.13 6.53
C THR A 58 -8.88 -0.95 8.05
N ALA A 59 -7.80 -0.63 8.77
CA ALA A 59 -7.83 -0.46 10.22
C ALA A 59 -6.75 0.52 10.70
N GLY A 60 -7.03 1.22 11.80
CA GLY A 60 -6.13 2.24 12.36
C GLY A 60 -6.20 3.57 11.61
N ASN A 61 -5.62 4.61 12.21
CA ASN A 61 -5.60 5.95 11.65
C ASN A 61 -4.18 6.37 11.27
N HIS A 62 -4.09 7.21 10.23
CA HIS A 62 -2.84 7.86 9.88
C HIS A 62 -2.58 9.03 10.83
N SER A 63 -1.35 9.09 11.33
CA SER A 63 -0.82 10.18 12.17
C SER A 63 0.06 11.14 11.36
N HIS A 64 -0.02 11.08 10.03
CA HIS A 64 0.77 11.86 9.09
C HIS A 64 -0.06 12.20 7.84
N LEU A 65 0.42 13.18 7.09
CA LEU A 65 -0.20 13.57 5.83
C LEU A 65 0.01 12.50 4.73
N PRO A 66 -0.89 12.45 3.73
CA PRO A 66 -0.71 11.60 2.54
C PRO A 66 0.58 11.92 1.79
N GLU A 67 1.16 10.92 1.13
CA GLU A 67 2.41 11.04 0.35
C GLU A 67 2.12 11.12 -1.16
N LYS A 68 1.06 11.84 -1.54
CA LYS A 68 0.51 11.85 -2.91
C LYS A 68 1.56 12.09 -3.99
N GLU A 69 2.33 13.16 -3.87
CA GLU A 69 3.36 13.51 -4.86
C GLU A 69 4.42 12.39 -5.01
N LYS A 70 4.79 11.73 -3.90
CA LYS A 70 5.74 10.61 -3.94
C LYS A 70 5.15 9.38 -4.63
N ILE A 71 3.85 9.15 -4.48
CA ILE A 71 3.14 8.07 -5.16
C ILE A 71 3.12 8.36 -6.66
N GLU A 72 2.71 9.56 -7.06
CA GLU A 72 2.63 9.97 -8.48
C GLU A 72 3.99 9.88 -9.18
N VAL A 73 5.05 10.37 -8.55
CA VAL A 73 6.43 10.28 -9.09
C VAL A 73 6.85 8.82 -9.29
N ARG A 74 6.44 7.90 -8.40
CA ARG A 74 6.80 6.49 -8.50
C ARG A 74 5.97 5.76 -9.55
N GLU A 75 4.68 6.04 -9.62
CA GLU A 75 3.83 5.52 -10.70
C GLU A 75 4.33 5.97 -12.07
N ALA A 76 4.75 7.24 -12.21
CA ALA A 76 5.35 7.74 -13.44
C ALA A 76 6.66 6.99 -13.77
N ARG A 77 7.50 6.71 -12.76
CA ARG A 77 8.74 5.94 -12.92
C ARG A 77 8.50 4.51 -13.41
N GLU A 78 7.46 3.85 -12.92
CA GLU A 78 7.12 2.49 -13.37
C GLU A 78 6.61 2.46 -14.81
N LYS A 79 5.92 3.51 -15.26
CA LYS A 79 5.41 3.61 -16.64
C LYS A 79 6.50 3.89 -17.67
N MET A 80 7.64 4.44 -17.27
CA MET A 80 8.75 4.74 -18.18
C MET A 80 9.83 3.64 -18.27
N THR A 81 9.72 2.58 -17.45
CA THR A 81 10.65 1.43 -17.50
C THR A 81 10.15 0.26 -18.35
N HIS A 82 9.10 0.46 -19.15
CA HIS A 82 8.57 -0.51 -20.11
C HIS A 82 8.78 -0.02 -21.55
#